data_AF-A0A180FGM9-F1
#
_entry.id   AF-A0A180FGM9-F1
#
_cell.length_a   1.000
_cell.length_b   1.000
_cell.length_c   1.000
_cell.angle_alpha   90.00
_cell.angle_beta   90.00
_cell.angle_gamma   90.00
#
_symmetry.space_group_name_H-M   'P 1'
#
loop_
_entity.id
_entity.type
_entity.pdbx_description
1 polymer ?
#
loop_
_entity_poly.entity_id
_entity_poly.type
_entity_poly.pdbx_seq_one_letter_code
_entity_poly.pdbx_strand_id
1 'polypeptide(L)'
;MGEFGDKYKFELKKDKETDLSVILDKKNIKVDFSSDNKNIEVFGLKELYNQHIDYVEEIIDKAQAYNADYYDSLIQSFSGLGKTPTEIDRCIWGNYIETADHCKRPLSKLTRDILEQLGIK
;
A
#
# COMPACT_ATOMS: atom_id res chain seq x y z
N MET A 1 -22.17 -2.54 11.96
CA MET A 1 -20.88 -3.07 12.44
C MET A 1 -19.83 -2.26 11.70
N GLY A 2 -19.15 -1.32 12.37
CA GLY A 2 -18.17 -0.49 11.68
C GLY A 2 -17.03 -1.38 11.20
N GLU A 3 -16.77 -1.38 9.89
CA GLU A 3 -15.71 -2.20 9.32
C GLU A 3 -14.37 -1.78 9.94
N PHE A 4 -13.64 -2.76 10.45
CA PHE A 4 -12.27 -2.56 10.93
C PHE A 4 -11.37 -1.91 9.85
N GLY A 5 -11.77 -2.04 8.57
CA GLY A 5 -11.09 -1.49 7.40
C GLY A 5 -10.79 0.02 7.49
N ASP A 6 -11.79 0.86 7.72
CA ASP A 6 -11.60 2.31 7.54
C ASP A 6 -11.01 3.01 8.78
N LYS A 7 -11.19 2.42 9.96
CA LYS A 7 -10.80 3.06 11.22
C LYS A 7 -9.32 2.92 11.56
N TYR A 8 -8.67 1.85 11.10
CA TYR A 8 -7.27 1.54 11.42
C TYR A 8 -6.49 1.46 10.13
N LYS A 9 -5.73 2.50 9.78
CA LYS A 9 -4.92 2.52 8.56
C LYS A 9 -3.50 2.05 8.85
N PHE A 10 -2.90 1.35 7.90
CA PHE A 10 -1.47 1.08 7.94
C PHE A 10 -0.70 2.37 7.66
N GLU A 11 0.39 2.58 8.37
CA GLU A 11 1.25 3.75 8.22
C GLU A 11 2.70 3.32 8.06
N LEU A 12 3.40 3.98 7.14
CA LEU A 12 4.85 3.85 7.01
C LEU A 12 5.52 4.73 8.05
N LYS A 13 6.23 4.12 8.99
CA LYS A 13 7.07 4.85 9.95
C LYS A 13 8.54 4.73 9.58
N LYS A 14 9.27 5.84 9.74
CA LYS A 14 10.74 5.88 9.71
C LYS A 14 11.26 6.11 11.13
N ASP A 15 12.44 5.58 11.41
CA ASP A 15 13.11 5.79 12.71
C ASP A 15 13.62 7.25 12.88
N LYS A 16 13.58 8.12 11.86
CA LYS A 16 13.93 9.56 11.94
C LYS A 16 12.96 10.46 11.16
N GLU A 17 12.64 11.59 11.77
CA GLU A 17 11.80 12.67 11.26
C GLU A 17 12.47 13.31 10.03
N THR A 18 12.15 12.81 8.84
CA THR A 18 12.58 13.40 7.57
C THR A 18 11.41 13.44 6.62
N ASP A 19 11.23 14.60 6.01
CA ASP A 19 10.26 14.90 4.97
C ASP A 19 10.23 13.78 3.91
N LEU A 20 9.04 13.33 3.52
CA LEU A 20 8.83 12.19 2.59
C LEU A 20 9.30 12.49 1.15
N SER A 21 9.87 13.66 0.90
CA SER A 21 10.08 14.26 -0.42
C SER A 21 11.41 13.96 -1.11
N VAL A 22 12.26 13.07 -0.61
CA VAL A 22 13.48 12.64 -1.32
C VAL A 22 13.63 11.15 -1.15
N ILE A 23 13.60 10.41 -2.28
CA ILE A 23 13.98 9.00 -2.45
C ILE A 23 13.89 8.25 -1.12
N LEU A 24 12.70 7.74 -0.77
CA LEU A 24 12.44 6.94 0.44
C LEU A 24 13.66 6.07 0.73
N ASP A 25 14.51 6.53 1.65
CA ASP A 25 15.59 5.72 2.17
C ASP A 25 14.90 4.58 2.89
N LYS A 26 14.83 3.43 2.21
CA LYS A 26 14.11 2.25 2.68
C LYS A 26 14.70 1.71 3.98
N LYS A 27 15.91 2.16 4.32
CA LYS A 27 16.54 1.84 5.59
C LYS A 27 15.63 2.26 6.73
N ASN A 28 15.14 1.26 7.45
CA ASN A 28 14.31 1.39 8.65
C ASN A 28 12.84 1.76 8.41
N ILE A 29 12.25 1.39 7.27
CA ILE A 29 10.79 1.44 7.12
C ILE A 29 10.15 0.34 7.98
N LYS A 30 9.07 0.68 8.67
CA LYS A 30 8.22 -0.25 9.41
C LYS A 30 6.77 0.02 9.10
N VAL A 31 5.97 -1.04 9.11
CA VAL A 31 4.52 -0.94 9.06
C VAL A 31 4.00 -0.76 10.48
N ASP A 32 3.20 0.27 10.68
CA ASP A 32 2.48 0.50 11.93
C ASP A 32 1.00 0.80 11.65
N PHE A 33 0.25 1.10 12.69
CA PHE A 33 -1.15 1.50 12.58
C PHE A 33 -1.36 2.94 13.04
N SER A 34 -2.32 3.62 12.43
CA SER A 34 -2.72 4.98 12.78
C SER A 34 -3.28 5.13 14.19
N SER A 35 -3.75 4.03 14.79
CA SER A 35 -4.21 3.99 16.17
C SER A 35 -4.08 2.59 16.76
N ASP A 36 -3.89 2.53 18.08
CA ASP A 36 -3.82 1.28 18.81
C ASP A 36 -5.20 0.63 18.96
N ASN A 37 -5.22 -0.70 18.86
CA ASN A 37 -6.42 -1.50 19.06
C ASN A 37 -6.06 -2.83 19.72
N LYS A 38 -6.89 -3.31 20.65
CA LYS A 38 -6.69 -4.61 21.31
C LYS A 38 -6.58 -5.76 20.31
N ASN A 39 -7.30 -5.73 19.19
CA ASN A 39 -7.19 -6.75 18.16
C ASN A 39 -5.84 -6.70 17.44
N ILE A 40 -5.26 -5.52 17.23
CA ILE A 40 -3.91 -5.40 16.63
C ILE A 40 -2.89 -6.12 17.51
N GLU A 41 -2.96 -5.91 18.82
CA GLU A 41 -2.09 -6.56 19.81
C GLU A 41 -2.36 -8.05 19.93
N VAL A 42 -3.62 -8.45 20.15
CA VAL A 42 -4.02 -9.86 20.35
C VAL A 42 -3.68 -10.74 19.15
N PHE A 43 -3.81 -10.21 17.93
CA PHE A 43 -3.47 -10.93 16.71
C PHE A 43 -2.02 -10.71 16.25
N GLY A 44 -1.21 -9.94 16.99
CA GLY A 44 0.19 -9.64 16.62
C GLY A 44 0.32 -9.05 15.22
N LEU A 45 -0.63 -8.21 14.82
CA LEU A 45 -0.70 -7.75 13.42
C LEU A 45 0.52 -6.90 13.07
N LYS A 46 1.05 -6.12 14.02
CA LYS A 46 2.24 -5.30 13.78
C LYS A 46 3.43 -6.16 13.38
N GLU A 47 3.72 -7.20 14.14
CA GLU A 47 4.80 -8.14 13.87
C GLU A 47 4.57 -8.87 12.54
N LEU A 48 3.35 -9.37 12.33
CA LEU A 48 2.97 -10.10 11.11
C LEU A 48 3.19 -9.26 9.84
N TYR A 49 2.71 -8.02 9.80
CA TYR A 49 2.86 -7.18 8.62
C TYR A 49 4.30 -6.70 8.41
N ASN A 50 5.09 -6.53 9.48
CA ASN A 50 6.52 -6.24 9.36
C ASN A 50 7.35 -7.44 8.85
N GLN A 51 6.83 -8.67 8.89
CA GLN A 51 7.47 -9.81 8.21
C GLN A 51 7.40 -9.69 6.68
N HIS A 52 6.51 -8.85 6.16
CA HIS A 52 6.34 -8.57 4.73
C HIS A 52 6.85 -7.17 4.35
N ILE A 53 7.91 -6.71 5.03
CA ILE A 53 8.48 -5.39 4.75
C ILE A 53 9.09 -5.31 3.35
N ASP A 54 9.61 -6.42 2.84
CA ASP A 54 10.10 -6.56 1.46
C ASP A 54 8.99 -6.25 0.43
N TYR A 55 7.77 -6.77 0.67
CA TYR A 55 6.61 -6.45 -0.16
C TYR A 55 6.25 -4.96 -0.12
N VAL A 56 6.37 -4.31 1.04
CA VAL A 56 6.16 -2.86 1.19
C VAL A 56 7.22 -2.07 0.42
N GLU A 57 8.48 -2.50 0.48
CA GLU A 57 9.57 -1.88 -0.27
C GLU A 57 9.35 -1.98 -1.79
N GLU A 58 8.80 -3.08 -2.30
CA GLU A 58 8.45 -3.22 -3.72
C GLU A 58 7.31 -2.29 -4.15
N ILE A 59 6.31 -2.07 -3.28
CA ILE A 59 5.24 -1.10 -3.55
C ILE A 59 5.85 0.31 -3.66
N ILE A 60 6.76 0.65 -2.75
CA ILE A 60 7.45 1.93 -2.75
C ILE A 60 8.30 2.10 -4.01
N ASP A 61 9.06 1.08 -4.43
CA ASP A 61 9.86 1.15 -5.66
C ASP A 61 9.00 1.43 -6.88
N LYS A 62 7.89 0.70 -7.01
CA LYS A 62 6.93 0.89 -8.10
C LYS A 62 6.36 2.30 -8.06
N ALA A 63 5.92 2.75 -6.89
CA ALA A 63 5.37 4.08 -6.69
C ALA A 63 6.36 5.20 -7.07
N GLN A 64 7.63 5.05 -6.72
CA GLN A 64 8.67 6.02 -7.05
C GLN A 64 9.06 5.98 -8.53
N ALA A 65 9.11 4.79 -9.12
CA ALA A 65 9.38 4.63 -10.54
C ALA A 65 8.24 5.21 -11.40
N TYR A 66 7.00 5.07 -10.93
CA TYR A 66 5.80 5.53 -11.62
C TYR A 66 5.37 6.91 -11.14
N ASN A 67 6.21 7.94 -11.21
CA ASN A 67 5.74 9.30 -10.95
C ASN A 67 4.36 9.56 -11.63
N ALA A 68 3.53 10.46 -11.08
CA ALA A 68 2.10 10.53 -11.46
C ALA A 68 1.87 10.51 -12.98
N ASP A 69 2.68 11.26 -13.75
CA ASP A 69 2.59 11.32 -15.22
C ASP A 69 2.95 9.98 -15.91
N TYR A 70 3.92 9.24 -15.38
CA TYR A 70 4.29 7.93 -15.88
C TYR A 70 3.25 6.86 -15.53
N TYR A 71 2.58 6.98 -14.38
CA TYR A 71 1.55 6.02 -13.98
C TYR A 71 0.37 5.99 -14.98
N ASP A 72 -0.11 7.14 -15.42
CA ASP A 72 -1.16 7.23 -16.43
C ASP A 72 -0.71 6.64 -17.77
N SER A 73 0.53 6.92 -18.17
CA SER A 73 1.14 6.34 -19.38
C SER A 73 1.29 4.81 -19.26
N LEU A 74 1.64 4.32 -18.08
CA LEU A 74 1.71 2.90 -17.77
C LEU A 74 0.33 2.26 -17.89
N ILE A 75 -0.72 2.82 -17.28
CA ILE A 75 -2.10 2.33 -17.43
C ILE A 75 -2.50 2.29 -18.91
N GLN A 76 -2.20 3.36 -19.67
CA GLN A 76 -2.50 3.43 -21.09
C GLN A 76 -1.77 2.34 -21.88
N SER A 77 -0.54 1.98 -21.52
CA SER A 77 0.20 0.88 -22.17
C SER A 77 -0.47 -0.48 -21.98
N PHE A 78 -1.28 -0.65 -20.92
CA PHE A 78 -2.06 -1.87 -20.66
C PHE A 78 -3.44 -1.87 -21.35
N SER A 79 -3.86 -0.77 -21.98
CA SER A 79 -5.18 -0.65 -22.65
C SER A 79 -5.42 -1.72 -23.72
N GLY A 80 -4.35 -2.23 -24.37
CA GLY A 80 -4.43 -3.30 -25.36
C GLY A 80 -4.82 -4.68 -24.79
N LEU A 81 -4.84 -4.86 -23.46
CA LEU A 81 -5.20 -6.13 -22.82
C LEU A 81 -6.71 -6.39 -22.76
N GLY A 82 -7.55 -5.41 -23.14
CA GLY A 82 -9.01 -5.52 -23.02
C GLY A 82 -9.50 -5.63 -21.57
N LYS A 83 -8.73 -5.06 -20.63
CA LYS A 83 -9.00 -5.09 -19.19
C LYS A 83 -9.61 -3.78 -18.71
N THR A 84 -10.40 -3.85 -17.64
CA THR A 84 -10.91 -2.65 -16.99
C THR A 84 -9.79 -1.92 -16.24
N PRO A 85 -9.93 -0.61 -15.94
CA PRO A 85 -8.93 0.13 -15.17
C PRO A 85 -8.57 -0.56 -13.84
N THR A 86 -9.57 -1.04 -13.10
CA THR A 86 -9.36 -1.78 -11.83
C THR A 86 -8.59 -3.09 -12.03
N GLU A 87 -8.79 -3.79 -13.15
CA GLU A 87 -8.01 -4.99 -13.46
C GLU A 87 -6.57 -4.68 -13.83
N ILE A 88 -6.32 -3.53 -14.49
CA ILE A 88 -4.98 -3.02 -14.79
C ILE A 88 -4.28 -2.60 -13.49
N ASP A 89 -4.95 -1.87 -12.60
CA ASP A 89 -4.44 -1.53 -11.28
C ASP A 89 -4.00 -2.81 -10.52
N ARG A 90 -4.82 -3.86 -10.57
CA ARG A 90 -4.47 -5.17 -9.98
C ARG A 90 -3.25 -5.82 -10.65
N CYS A 91 -3.06 -5.64 -11.95
CA CYS A 91 -1.86 -6.12 -12.65
C CYS A 91 -0.60 -5.36 -12.21
N ILE A 92 -0.69 -4.04 -12.06
CA ILE A 92 0.44 -3.18 -11.69
C ILE A 92 0.86 -3.41 -10.23
N TRP A 93 -0.11 -3.37 -9.30
CA TRP A 93 0.13 -3.46 -7.86
C TRP A 93 0.13 -4.88 -7.31
N GLY A 94 -0.32 -5.86 -8.11
CA GLY A 94 -0.42 -7.27 -7.70
C GLY A 94 -1.54 -7.54 -6.69
N ASN A 95 -2.34 -6.52 -6.33
CA ASN A 95 -3.36 -6.63 -5.31
C ASN A 95 -4.63 -5.82 -5.61
N TYR A 96 -5.68 -6.06 -4.82
CA TYR A 96 -6.92 -5.29 -4.93
C TYR A 96 -6.80 -3.99 -4.13
N ILE A 97 -6.87 -2.86 -4.81
CA ILE A 97 -6.77 -1.53 -4.18
C ILE A 97 -8.16 -0.90 -3.91
N GLU A 98 -9.23 -1.57 -4.31
CA GLU A 98 -10.60 -1.16 -4.01
C GLU A 98 -11.03 -1.70 -2.65
N THR A 99 -11.61 -0.84 -1.80
CA THR A 99 -12.02 -1.20 -0.43
C THR A 99 -12.97 -2.39 -0.39
N ALA A 100 -13.93 -2.44 -1.33
CA ALA A 100 -14.89 -3.55 -1.46
C ALA A 100 -14.23 -4.91 -1.71
N ASP A 101 -12.98 -4.92 -2.17
CA ASP A 101 -12.24 -6.10 -2.58
C ASP A 101 -11.09 -6.47 -1.65
N HIS A 102 -10.91 -5.75 -0.53
CA HIS A 102 -9.79 -6.00 0.39
C HIS A 102 -9.76 -7.41 0.97
N CYS A 103 -10.92 -8.05 1.12
CA CYS A 103 -11.03 -9.43 1.62
C CYS A 103 -10.66 -10.49 0.57
N LYS A 104 -10.45 -10.11 -0.70
CA LYS A 104 -10.17 -11.06 -1.79
C LYS A 104 -8.72 -11.56 -1.79
N ARG A 105 -7.78 -10.80 -1.24
CA ARG A 105 -6.37 -11.20 -1.10
C ARG A 105 -5.75 -10.67 0.20
N PRO A 106 -4.83 -11.44 0.79
CA PRO A 106 -3.96 -10.91 1.85
C PRO A 106 -3.26 -9.63 1.40
N LEU A 107 -3.00 -8.73 2.34
CA LEU A 107 -2.26 -7.48 2.13
C LEU A 107 -2.95 -6.45 1.19
N SER A 108 -4.16 -6.71 0.69
CA SER A 108 -4.89 -5.75 -0.18
C SER A 108 -5.05 -4.39 0.48
N LYS A 109 -5.50 -4.41 1.75
CA LYS A 109 -5.65 -3.21 2.57
C LYS A 109 -4.32 -2.50 2.83
N LEU A 110 -3.26 -3.25 3.14
CA LEU A 110 -1.91 -2.70 3.31
C LEU A 110 -1.45 -1.96 2.05
N THR A 111 -1.64 -2.59 0.88
CA THR A 111 -1.30 -2.01 -0.42
C THR A 111 -2.04 -0.70 -0.65
N ARG A 112 -3.36 -0.69 -0.43
CA ARG A 112 -4.19 0.51 -0.57
C ARG A 112 -3.73 1.63 0.35
N ASP A 113 -3.59 1.36 1.64
CA ASP A 113 -3.19 2.36 2.64
C ASP A 113 -1.82 2.98 2.34
N ILE A 114 -0.86 2.20 1.82
CA ILE A 114 0.45 2.70 1.41
C ILE A 114 0.34 3.59 0.16
N LEU A 115 -0.42 3.16 -0.86
CA LEU A 115 -0.58 3.97 -2.08
C LEU A 115 -1.26 5.32 -1.82
N GLU A 116 -2.21 5.36 -0.88
CA GLU A 116 -2.81 6.62 -0.40
C GLU A 116 -1.77 7.55 0.24
N GLN A 117 -0.87 7.00 1.07
CA GLN A 117 0.21 7.78 1.69
C GLN A 117 1.23 8.30 0.67
N LEU A 118 1.46 7.55 -0.40
CA LEU A 118 2.37 7.93 -1.48
C LEU A 118 1.72 8.88 -2.51
N GLY A 119 0.44 9.22 -2.34
CA GLY A 119 -0.29 10.13 -3.22
C GLY A 119 -0.60 9.57 -4.61
N ILE A 120 -0.66 8.25 -4.74
CA ILE A 120 -0.95 7.58 -6.03
C ILE A 120 -2.44 7.33 -6.23
N LYS A 121 -3.18 6.94 -5.17
CA LYS A 121 -4.59 6.53 -5.22
C LYS A 121 -5.36 6.93 -3.98
#